data_AF-A0A915N059-F1
#
_entry.id   AF-A0A915N059-F1
#
_cell.length_a   1.000
_cell.length_b   1.000
_cell.length_c   1.000
_cell.angle_alpha   90.00
_cell.angle_beta   90.00
_cell.angle_gamma   90.00
#
_symmetry.space_group_name_H-M   'P 1'
#
loop_
_entity.id
_entity.type
_entity.pdbx_description
1 polymer ?
#
loop_
_entity_poly.entity_id
_entity_poly.type
_entity_poly.pdbx_seq_one_letter_code
_entity_poly.pdbx_strand_id
1 'polypeptide(L)'
;MEELDKLVDSGKKILKLKKDCSVCKNVDIIGDKKYIKFEYSKDSQGCVQLNIQCGLPKGSEAILQWYNGEQNMGVSFMEYKGQSNIRRMLNCNNDGLYELEENKHKSIITAIECIVAVEHKEL
;
A
#
# COMPACT_ATOMS: atom_id res chain seq x y z
N MET A 1 -28.03 38.37 -22.08
CA MET A 1 -26.68 38.47 -22.66
C MET A 1 -25.78 37.59 -21.79
N GLU A 2 -25.86 36.26 -21.87
CA GLU A 2 -25.74 35.41 -23.08
C GLU A 2 -24.58 35.86 -23.96
N GLU A 3 -23.49 35.08 -23.91
CA GLU A 3 -22.81 34.62 -25.12
C GLU A 3 -22.16 33.26 -24.81
N LEU A 4 -22.91 32.23 -25.21
CA LEU A 4 -22.41 30.92 -25.59
C LEU A 4 -21.71 31.04 -26.95
N ASP A 5 -20.91 30.01 -27.25
CA ASP A 5 -20.32 29.65 -28.55
C ASP A 5 -18.97 30.28 -28.89
N LYS A 6 -17.96 29.59 -29.42
CA LYS A 6 -17.76 28.20 -29.88
C LYS A 6 -16.26 28.11 -30.20
N LEU A 7 -15.59 27.00 -29.91
CA LEU A 7 -14.55 26.49 -30.82
C LEU A 7 -14.63 24.96 -30.81
N VAL A 8 -14.77 24.47 -32.03
CA VAL A 8 -15.26 23.17 -32.45
C VAL A 8 -14.08 22.23 -32.76
N ASP A 9 -14.35 20.94 -32.59
CA ASP A 9 -13.67 19.76 -33.15
C ASP A 9 -12.15 19.66 -33.12
N SER A 10 -11.68 18.77 -32.26
CA SER A 10 -10.95 17.59 -32.73
C SER A 10 -11.36 16.43 -31.83
N GLY A 11 -12.02 15.41 -32.39
CA GLY A 11 -12.60 14.24 -31.71
C GLY A 11 -11.61 13.32 -30.98
N LYS A 12 -10.81 13.85 -30.06
CA LYS A 12 -10.28 13.10 -28.93
C LYS A 12 -11.28 13.27 -27.80
N LYS A 13 -12.12 12.26 -27.60
CA LYS A 13 -12.78 12.02 -26.32
C LYS A 13 -11.64 12.05 -25.29
N ILE A 14 -11.44 13.19 -24.62
CA ILE A 14 -10.59 13.23 -23.44
C ILE A 14 -11.38 12.41 -22.44
N LEU A 15 -11.16 11.09 -22.46
CA LEU A 15 -11.45 10.23 -21.33
C LEU A 15 -10.74 10.92 -20.17
N LYS A 16 -11.48 11.72 -19.41
CA LYS A 16 -11.14 11.99 -18.02
C LYS A 16 -10.99 10.60 -17.44
N LEU A 17 -9.75 10.11 -17.37
CA LEU A 17 -9.39 8.90 -16.65
C LEU A 17 -10.08 9.05 -15.31
N LYS A 18 -11.12 8.24 -15.13
CA LYS A 18 -11.95 8.29 -13.94
C LYS A 18 -10.98 7.88 -12.85
N LYS A 19 -10.57 8.86 -12.04
CA LYS A 19 -9.75 8.66 -10.85
C LYS A 19 -10.46 7.60 -10.03
N ASP A 20 -9.90 6.41 -9.99
CA ASP A 20 -10.58 5.26 -9.43
C ASP A 20 -9.69 4.58 -8.38
N CYS A 21 -9.71 5.16 -7.18
CA CYS A 21 -9.12 4.54 -6.00
C CYS A 21 -9.88 3.28 -5.54
N SER A 22 -10.97 2.89 -6.22
CA SER A 22 -11.73 1.68 -5.88
C SER A 22 -11.10 0.41 -6.47
N VAL A 23 -10.10 0.54 -7.33
CA VAL A 23 -9.29 -0.54 -7.89
C VAL A 23 -7.81 -0.15 -7.84
N CYS A 24 -7.01 -0.93 -7.13
CA CYS A 24 -5.56 -0.72 -7.06
C CYS A 24 -4.78 -1.87 -7.69
N LYS A 25 -3.64 -1.55 -8.29
CA LYS A 25 -2.65 -2.54 -8.70
C LYS A 25 -2.12 -3.25 -7.46
N ASN A 26 -1.97 -4.56 -7.56
CA ASN A 26 -1.40 -5.36 -6.47
C ASN A 26 0.03 -4.93 -6.13
N VAL A 27 0.37 -5.04 -4.84
CA VAL A 27 1.74 -4.91 -4.34
C VAL A 27 2.43 -6.26 -4.46
N ASP A 28 3.63 -6.28 -5.02
CA ASP A 28 4.45 -7.48 -5.12
C ASP A 28 5.02 -7.85 -3.76
N ILE A 29 5.21 -9.15 -3.53
CA ILE A 29 5.85 -9.66 -2.31
C ILE A 29 7.21 -10.22 -2.70
N ILE A 30 8.25 -9.66 -2.09
CA ILE A 30 9.62 -10.14 -2.17
C ILE A 30 9.83 -11.16 -1.04
N GLY A 31 10.46 -12.29 -1.37
CA GLY A 31 10.75 -13.35 -0.40
C GLY A 31 9.53 -14.23 -0.07
N ASP A 32 9.46 -14.67 1.19
CA ASP A 32 8.49 -15.66 1.62
C ASP A 32 7.13 -15.04 2.03
N LYS A 33 6.06 -15.57 1.45
CA LYS A 33 4.68 -15.13 1.72
C LYS A 33 4.11 -15.72 3.02
N LYS A 34 4.74 -16.73 3.64
CA LYS A 34 4.17 -17.39 4.82
C LYS A 34 4.06 -16.49 6.05
N TYR A 35 4.82 -15.40 6.08
CA TYR A 35 4.82 -14.44 7.20
C TYR A 35 4.05 -13.16 6.92
N ILE A 36 3.33 -13.10 5.80
CA ILE A 36 2.61 -11.90 5.38
C ILE A 36 1.13 -12.18 5.15
N LYS A 37 0.28 -11.25 5.59
CA LYS A 37 -1.15 -11.29 5.36
C LYS A 37 -1.62 -9.94 4.82
N PHE A 38 -2.42 -9.98 3.76
CA PHE A 38 -3.10 -8.83 3.18
C PHE A 38 -4.57 -8.87 3.54
N GLU A 39 -5.06 -7.76 4.08
CA GLU A 39 -6.48 -7.53 4.36
C GLU A 39 -6.92 -6.26 3.63
N TYR A 40 -7.96 -6.39 2.83
CA TYR A 40 -8.48 -5.29 2.03
C TYR A 40 -9.73 -4.72 2.68
N SER A 41 -9.80 -3.39 2.77
CA SER A 41 -10.98 -2.65 3.21
C SER A 41 -11.27 -1.48 2.28
N LYS A 42 -12.36 -0.77 2.52
CA LYS A 42 -12.65 0.50 1.88
C LYS A 42 -12.84 1.58 2.93
N ASP A 43 -12.39 2.79 2.64
CA ASP A 43 -12.66 3.95 3.48
C ASP A 43 -14.08 4.51 3.26
N SER A 44 -14.41 5.61 3.93
CA SER A 44 -15.71 6.27 3.81
C SER A 44 -15.98 6.90 2.44
N GLN A 45 -14.94 7.08 1.62
CA GLN A 45 -15.03 7.60 0.25
C GLN A 45 -15.11 6.45 -0.77
N GLY A 46 -14.98 5.20 -0.33
CA GLY A 46 -15.00 4.01 -1.17
C GLY A 46 -13.64 3.66 -1.78
N CYS A 47 -12.56 4.33 -1.37
CA CYS A 47 -11.20 4.03 -1.79
C CYS A 47 -10.68 2.77 -1.08
N VAL A 48 -9.98 1.92 -1.82
CA VAL A 48 -9.38 0.70 -1.29
C VAL A 48 -8.26 1.04 -0.32
N GLN A 49 -8.24 0.34 0.80
CA GLN A 49 -7.12 0.32 1.75
C GLN A 49 -6.59 -1.11 1.84
N LEU A 50 -5.27 -1.24 1.93
CA LEU A 50 -4.58 -2.50 2.11
C LEU A 50 -3.87 -2.48 3.47
N ASN A 51 -4.32 -3.33 4.38
CA ASN A 51 -3.64 -3.59 5.64
C ASN A 51 -2.67 -4.76 5.46
N ILE A 52 -1.40 -4.50 5.73
CA ILE A 52 -0.29 -5.44 5.64
C ILE A 52 0.07 -5.84 7.05
N GLN A 53 -0.01 -7.13 7.34
CA GLN A 53 0.51 -7.71 8.56
C GLN A 53 1.75 -8.55 8.25
N CYS A 54 2.88 -8.26 8.92
CA CYS A 54 4.15 -8.98 8.81
C CYS A 54 4.54 -9.58 10.17
N GLY A 55 5.05 -10.81 10.17
CA GLY A 55 5.41 -11.55 11.39
C GLY A 55 4.22 -12.29 11.99
N LEU A 56 3.59 -13.20 11.23
CA LEU A 56 2.35 -13.88 11.64
C LEU A 56 2.47 -14.92 12.78
N PRO A 57 3.60 -15.59 13.04
CA PRO A 57 3.73 -16.46 14.20
C PRO A 57 4.01 -15.64 15.47
N LYS A 58 3.31 -15.94 16.56
CA LYS A 58 3.54 -15.32 17.88
C LYS A 58 5.01 -15.52 18.28
N GLY A 59 5.64 -14.45 18.79
CA GLY A 59 7.04 -14.48 19.19
C GLY A 59 8.04 -14.50 18.02
N SER A 60 7.60 -14.22 16.79
CA SER A 60 8.55 -14.03 15.68
C SER A 60 9.02 -12.60 15.59
N GLU A 61 10.34 -12.39 15.56
CA GLU A 61 10.91 -11.07 15.29
C GLU A 61 10.85 -10.74 13.81
N ALA A 62 10.21 -9.62 13.44
CA ALA A 62 9.98 -9.27 12.04
C ALA A 62 10.35 -7.83 11.70
N ILE A 63 10.63 -7.62 10.42
CA ILE A 63 10.89 -6.33 9.77
C ILE A 63 10.02 -6.27 8.52
N LEU A 64 9.33 -5.15 8.31
CA LEU A 64 8.58 -4.88 7.08
C LEU A 64 9.29 -3.77 6.31
N GLN A 65 9.75 -4.07 5.10
CA GLN A 65 10.37 -3.12 4.19
C GLN A 65 9.48 -2.89 2.97
N TRP A 66 9.47 -1.68 2.43
CA TRP A 66 8.67 -1.31 1.26
C TRP A 66 9.50 -0.59 0.18
N TYR A 67 9.05 -0.75 -1.06
CA TYR A 67 9.82 -0.39 -2.25
C TYR A 67 8.94 0.31 -3.29
N ASN A 68 9.58 1.15 -4.11
CA ASN A 68 9.04 1.69 -5.36
C ASN A 68 9.98 1.29 -6.51
N GLY A 69 9.57 0.31 -7.32
CA GLY A 69 10.47 -0.42 -8.20
C GLY A 69 11.60 -1.07 -7.38
N GLU A 70 12.85 -0.76 -7.73
CA GLU A 70 14.04 -1.24 -7.03
C GLU A 70 14.46 -0.34 -5.87
N GLN A 71 13.83 0.83 -5.69
CA GLN A 71 14.20 1.79 -4.67
C GLN A 71 13.62 1.39 -3.31
N ASN A 72 14.47 1.28 -2.28
CA ASN A 72 14.04 1.18 -0.89
C ASN A 72 13.43 2.51 -0.44
N MET A 73 12.19 2.46 0.02
CA MET A 73 11.42 3.63 0.42
C MET A 73 11.26 3.74 1.95
N GLY A 74 11.57 2.69 2.70
CA GLY A 74 11.49 2.69 4.14
C GLY A 74 11.33 1.31 4.76
N VAL A 75 11.37 1.29 6.09
CA VAL A 75 11.38 0.09 6.90
C VAL A 75 10.64 0.31 8.22
N SER A 76 10.00 -0.73 8.71
CA SER A 76 9.41 -0.78 10.04
C SER A 76 9.91 -2.00 10.79
N PHE A 77 10.21 -1.80 12.06
CA PHE A 77 10.66 -2.84 12.98
C PHE A 77 9.61 -3.04 14.06
N MET A 78 9.65 -4.17 14.76
CA MET A 78 8.88 -4.31 15.99
C MET A 78 9.52 -3.46 17.08
N GLU A 79 8.73 -2.64 17.75
CA GLU A 79 9.20 -1.64 18.70
C GLU A 79 9.26 -2.18 20.14
N TYR A 80 8.49 -3.24 20.44
CA TYR A 80 8.33 -3.74 21.81
C TYR A 80 8.40 -5.26 21.88
N LYS A 81 9.01 -5.75 22.97
CA LYS A 81 9.04 -7.18 23.32
C LYS A 81 7.61 -7.69 23.52
N GLY A 82 7.23 -8.74 22.77
CA GLY A 82 5.87 -9.31 22.80
C GLY A 82 4.92 -8.76 21.73
N GLN A 83 5.33 -7.74 20.97
CA GLN A 83 4.65 -7.38 19.73
C GLN A 83 4.63 -8.62 18.81
N SER A 84 3.44 -9.00 18.36
CA SER A 84 3.25 -10.25 17.62
C SER A 84 3.20 -10.05 16.11
N ASN A 85 3.31 -8.81 15.61
CA ASN A 85 3.37 -8.49 14.18
C ASN A 85 3.58 -6.97 13.97
N ILE A 86 4.11 -6.62 12.80
CA ILE A 86 4.09 -5.26 12.26
C ILE A 86 2.83 -5.08 11.42
N ARG A 87 2.18 -3.92 11.55
CA ARG A 87 1.04 -3.54 10.71
C ARG A 87 1.29 -2.21 10.01
N ARG A 88 0.99 -2.16 8.72
CA ARG A 88 1.01 -0.94 7.90
C ARG A 88 -0.22 -0.89 7.01
N MET A 89 -0.74 0.31 6.80
CA MET A 89 -1.92 0.55 5.98
C MET A 89 -1.51 1.38 4.77
N LEU A 90 -1.78 0.86 3.58
CA LEU A 90 -1.62 1.58 2.33
C LEU A 90 -2.98 2.03 1.84
N ASN A 91 -3.03 3.25 1.30
CA ASN A 91 -4.24 3.79 0.68
C ASN A 91 -4.11 3.70 -0.83
N CYS A 92 -5.17 3.30 -1.53
CA CYS A 92 -5.19 3.38 -2.97
C CYS A 92 -5.39 4.83 -3.40
N ASN A 93 -4.51 5.33 -4.24
CA ASN A 93 -4.60 6.68 -4.77
C ASN A 93 -5.45 6.75 -6.05
N ASN A 94 -5.58 7.94 -6.60
CA ASN A 94 -6.39 8.20 -7.78
C ASN A 94 -5.82 7.61 -9.09
N ASP A 95 -4.56 7.19 -9.07
CA ASP A 95 -3.86 6.56 -10.20
C ASP A 95 -3.93 5.02 -10.11
N GLY A 96 -4.65 4.47 -9.13
CA GLY A 96 -4.76 3.03 -8.90
C GLY A 96 -3.48 2.43 -8.33
N LEU A 97 -2.68 3.21 -7.62
CA LEU A 97 -1.44 2.78 -6.96
C LEU A 97 -1.56 2.93 -5.45
N TYR A 98 -0.90 2.03 -4.72
CA TYR A 98 -0.85 2.12 -3.27
C TYR A 98 0.14 3.19 -2.82
N GLU A 99 -0.27 4.02 -1.88
CA GLU A 99 0.56 5.00 -1.19
C GLU A 99 0.60 4.74 0.31
N LEU A 100 1.78 4.91 0.89
CA LEU A 100 1.98 4.99 2.34
C LEU A 100 2.18 6.45 2.72
N GLU A 101 1.44 6.93 3.73
CA GLU A 101 1.66 8.25 4.33
C GLU A 101 2.40 8.13 5.66
N GLU A 102 3.60 8.68 5.73
CA GLU A 102 4.42 8.74 6.94
C GLU A 102 4.93 10.16 7.15
N ASN A 103 4.77 10.70 8.35
CA ASN A 103 5.22 12.07 8.69
C ASN A 103 4.75 13.14 7.68
N LYS A 104 3.52 12.99 7.15
CA LYS A 104 2.92 13.85 6.10
C LYS A 104 3.57 13.73 4.72
N HIS A 105 4.44 12.75 4.51
CA HIS A 105 5.00 12.41 3.20
C HIS A 105 4.30 11.19 2.64
N LYS A 106 3.89 11.28 1.37
CA LYS A 106 3.25 10.19 0.64
C LYS A 106 4.24 9.55 -0.33
N SER A 107 4.35 8.23 -0.25
CA SER A 107 5.24 7.45 -1.10
C SER A 107 4.47 6.34 -1.79
N ILE A 108 4.66 6.19 -3.11
CA ILE A 108 4.09 5.07 -3.87
C ILE A 108 4.83 3.78 -3.53
N ILE A 109 4.07 2.72 -3.28
CA ILE A 109 4.59 1.40 -2.93
C ILE A 109 4.21 0.40 -4.03
N THR A 110 5.20 -0.28 -4.58
CA THR A 110 5.01 -1.32 -5.60
C THR A 110 5.32 -2.71 -5.09
N ALA A 111 6.22 -2.83 -4.10
CA ALA A 111 6.59 -4.10 -3.51
C ALA A 111 6.89 -3.96 -2.02
N ILE A 112 6.83 -5.08 -1.32
CA ILE A 112 7.18 -5.19 0.10
C ILE A 112 7.92 -6.48 0.38
N GLU A 113 8.65 -6.49 1.48
CA GLU A 113 9.38 -7.64 1.98
C GLU A 113 9.14 -7.78 3.48
N CYS A 114 8.74 -8.98 3.90
CA CYS A 114 8.60 -9.32 5.31
C CYS A 114 9.76 -10.24 5.72
N ILE A 115 10.70 -9.70 6.49
CA ILE A 115 11.91 -10.39 6.93
C ILE A 115 11.68 -10.85 8.36
N VAL A 116 11.76 -12.16 8.63
CA VAL A 116 11.66 -12.71 9.97
C VAL A 116 13.05 -13.11 10.46
N ALA A 117 13.50 -12.52 11.56
CA ALA A 117 14.83 -12.68 12.11
C ALA A 117 14.95 -13.90 13.04
N VAL A 118 13.93 -14.18 13.87
CA VAL A 118 13.95 -15.28 14.84
C VAL A 118 12.53 -15.82 15.04
N GLU A 119 12.36 -17.14 15.00
CA GLU A 119 11.15 -17.82 15.51
C GLU A 119 11.42 -18.29 16.94
N HIS A 120 10.83 -17.64 17.95
CA HIS A 120 10.88 -18.17 19.31
C HIS A 120 9.90 -19.35 19.45
N LYS A 121 10.42 -20.56 19.67
CA LYS A 121 9.59 -21.66 20.17
C LYS A 121 9.19 -21.31 21.60
N GLU A 122 7.89 -21.17 21.87
CA GLU A 122 7.39 -21.08 23.25
C GLU A 122 7.90 -22.32 24.01
N LEU A 123 8.63 -22.09 25.11
CA LEU A 123 9.10 -23.10 26.06
C LEU A 123 7.97 -23.50 27.02
#